data_AF-A0A7L0J5E1-F1
#
_entry.id   AF-A0A7L0J5E1-F1
#
_cell.length_a   1.000
_cell.length_b   1.000
_cell.length_c   1.000
_cell.angle_alpha   90.00
_cell.angle_beta   90.00
_cell.angle_gamma   90.00
#
_symmetry.space_group_name_H-M   'P 1'
#
loop_
_entity.id
_entity.type
_entity.pdbx_description
1 polymer ?
#
loop_
_entity_poly.entity_id
_entity_poly.type
_entity_poly.pdbx_seq_one_letter_code
_entity_poly.pdbx_strand_id
1 'polypeptide(L)'
;MASTSQRLRGKTACKKIFWAVFPHACFILSLVIYAFLGALMFSHIEGNREVEFSEDYRNFLQNLMYLGRSLSDNMTENEVKFKKKIHDLLNTAQQDWFVNPKDKWSFFGSLFFCCTVFTTVGYGNTYPVTRIGKYLCMLYALFGIPLMFLVLTDMGDILATVLSKSYNEFRKLQAKILASKLCSGSTCNKRNELKSRAQSKIVINEPLTIMEVLKSQPSGKRRPIKYRNVELFEMLIARENEQTKPSRNKSIERWSSCPELARGKTVSRVIENFDKIGKELEKLDVPIVLMVLVIFVYISCAAAILPKWESNLDFQEAFYFCFITLTTIGFGDTQLEHPKFFLFFSLYIIIGMEIVFIAFKLGQDRLIVLYKKVISFCAEKNMPSKKIYPK
;
A
#
# COMPACT_ATOMS: atom_id res chain seq x y z
N MET A 1 22.46 -26.17 -37.39
CA MET A 1 21.05 -25.72 -37.19
C MET A 1 20.67 -25.43 -35.73
N ALA A 2 21.36 -25.98 -34.72
CA ALA A 2 21.01 -25.73 -33.31
C ALA A 2 21.30 -24.30 -32.79
N SER A 3 22.38 -23.64 -33.24
CA SER A 3 22.74 -22.29 -32.74
C SER A 3 21.84 -21.18 -33.28
N THR A 4 21.29 -21.33 -34.49
CA THR A 4 20.34 -20.38 -35.09
C THR A 4 18.97 -20.42 -34.42
N SER A 5 18.53 -21.62 -33.99
CA SER A 5 17.27 -21.82 -33.25
C SER A 5 17.31 -21.21 -31.84
N GLN A 6 18.44 -21.31 -31.13
CA GLN A 6 18.64 -20.65 -29.83
C GLN A 6 18.60 -19.11 -29.93
N ARG A 7 19.18 -18.54 -31.00
CA ARG A 7 19.21 -17.09 -31.22
C ARG A 7 17.83 -16.51 -31.58
N LEU A 8 17.00 -17.27 -32.29
CA LEU A 8 15.59 -16.93 -32.58
C LEU A 8 14.69 -17.05 -31.33
N ARG A 9 14.95 -18.03 -30.46
CA ARG A 9 14.24 -18.23 -29.18
C ARG A 9 14.54 -17.10 -28.17
N GLY A 10 15.78 -16.61 -28.15
CA GLY A 10 16.18 -15.44 -27.36
C GLY A 10 15.49 -14.13 -27.81
N LYS A 11 15.37 -13.89 -29.12
CA LYS A 11 14.68 -12.70 -29.67
C LYS A 11 13.16 -12.70 -29.42
N THR A 12 12.52 -13.87 -29.46
CA THR A 12 11.08 -14.02 -29.17
C THR A 12 10.77 -13.96 -27.68
N ALA A 13 11.65 -14.50 -26.82
CA ALA A 13 11.54 -14.33 -25.37
C ALA A 13 11.75 -12.86 -24.94
N CYS A 14 12.74 -12.18 -25.52
CA CYS A 14 13.00 -10.77 -25.26
C CYS A 14 11.83 -9.88 -25.71
N LYS A 15 11.22 -10.14 -26.87
CA LYS A 15 9.98 -9.46 -27.30
C LYS A 15 8.81 -9.72 -26.35
N LYS A 16 8.62 -10.96 -25.87
CA LYS A 16 7.52 -11.28 -24.93
C LYS A 16 7.68 -10.59 -23.58
N ILE A 17 8.90 -10.55 -23.03
CA ILE A 17 9.20 -9.85 -21.77
C ILE A 17 9.04 -8.34 -21.96
N PHE A 18 9.53 -7.79 -23.07
CA PHE A 18 9.36 -6.37 -23.39
C PHE A 18 7.89 -5.96 -23.42
N TRP A 19 7.04 -6.69 -24.15
CA TRP A 19 5.60 -6.39 -24.22
C TRP A 19 4.85 -6.63 -22.90
N ALA A 20 5.40 -7.44 -22.00
CA ALA A 20 4.85 -7.63 -20.65
C ALA A 20 5.22 -6.47 -19.70
N VAL A 21 6.46 -5.94 -19.79
CA VAL A 21 6.94 -4.85 -18.92
C VAL A 21 6.57 -3.46 -19.45
N PHE A 22 6.35 -3.33 -20.75
CA PHE A 22 6.08 -2.04 -21.40
C PHE A 22 4.88 -1.27 -20.85
N PRO A 23 3.70 -1.88 -20.59
CA PRO A 23 2.57 -1.16 -20.00
C PRO A 23 2.89 -0.59 -18.62
N HIS A 24 3.57 -1.40 -17.80
CA HIS A 24 4.01 -1.03 -16.45
C HIS A 24 5.00 0.14 -16.47
N ALA A 25 6.01 0.06 -17.35
CA ALA A 25 6.97 1.13 -17.55
C ALA A 25 6.30 2.41 -18.07
N CYS A 26 5.26 2.29 -18.90
CA CYS A 26 4.49 3.43 -19.42
C CYS A 26 3.76 4.18 -18.28
N PHE A 27 3.15 3.46 -17.33
CA PHE A 27 2.48 4.09 -16.20
C PHE A 27 3.45 4.83 -15.27
N ILE A 28 4.58 4.21 -14.90
CA ILE A 28 5.64 4.90 -14.13
C ILE A 28 6.13 6.13 -14.89
N LEU A 29 6.44 5.98 -16.18
CA LEU A 29 6.94 7.08 -16.99
C LEU A 29 5.93 8.22 -17.08
N SER A 30 4.64 7.92 -17.18
CA SER A 30 3.58 8.92 -17.19
C SER A 30 3.53 9.71 -15.87
N LEU A 31 3.70 9.05 -14.73
CA LEU A 31 3.76 9.71 -13.42
C LEU A 31 5.02 10.58 -13.26
N VAL A 32 6.17 10.08 -13.73
CA VAL A 32 7.42 10.85 -13.70
C VAL A 32 7.30 12.10 -14.58
N ILE A 33 6.79 11.97 -15.82
CA ILE A 33 6.58 13.12 -16.71
C ILE A 33 5.59 14.11 -16.07
N TYR A 34 4.51 13.61 -15.47
CA TYR A 34 3.53 14.44 -14.76
C TYR A 34 4.16 15.26 -13.63
N ALA A 35 5.02 14.63 -12.82
CA ALA A 35 5.76 15.29 -11.73
C ALA A 35 6.72 16.37 -12.26
N PHE A 36 7.45 16.09 -13.34
CA PHE A 36 8.37 17.05 -13.97
C PHE A 36 7.62 18.26 -14.54
N LEU A 37 6.49 18.05 -15.21
CA LEU A 37 5.66 19.13 -15.74
C LEU A 37 5.10 20.01 -14.61
N GLY A 38 4.61 19.39 -13.53
CA GLY A 38 4.18 20.10 -12.33
C GLY A 38 5.30 20.92 -11.72
N ALA A 39 6.50 20.35 -11.58
CA ALA A 39 7.66 21.02 -11.01
C ALA A 39 8.05 22.28 -11.80
N LEU A 40 8.07 22.19 -13.13
CA LEU A 40 8.33 23.34 -14.01
C LEU A 40 7.25 24.42 -13.85
N MET A 41 5.99 24.02 -13.80
CA MET A 41 4.85 24.92 -13.64
C MET A 41 4.91 25.69 -12.31
N PHE A 42 5.04 24.99 -11.18
CA PHE A 42 5.07 25.63 -9.86
C PHE A 42 6.35 26.42 -9.62
N SER A 43 7.51 25.94 -10.08
CA SER A 43 8.76 26.70 -9.98
C SER A 43 8.66 28.04 -10.71
N HIS A 44 8.01 28.07 -11.88
CA HIS A 44 7.83 29.31 -12.64
C HIS A 44 6.82 30.26 -11.99
N ILE A 45 5.67 29.73 -11.53
CA ILE A 45 4.57 30.55 -11.00
C ILE A 45 4.87 31.06 -9.58
N GLU A 46 5.33 30.17 -8.69
CA GLU A 46 5.55 30.50 -7.28
C GLU A 46 6.99 30.94 -6.98
N GLY A 47 7.97 30.53 -7.81
CA GLY A 47 9.37 30.93 -7.63
C GLY A 47 9.67 32.35 -8.10
N ASN A 48 8.98 32.84 -9.13
CA ASN A 48 9.17 34.21 -9.64
C ASN A 48 8.21 35.24 -9.04
N ARG A 49 7.43 34.87 -8.02
CA ARG A 49 6.51 35.82 -7.39
C ARG A 49 7.29 36.92 -6.68
N GLU A 50 6.79 38.15 -6.79
CA GLU A 50 7.26 39.24 -5.93
C GLU A 50 6.79 38.97 -4.50
N VAL A 51 7.70 39.10 -3.53
CA VAL A 51 7.38 38.96 -2.12
C VAL A 51 6.69 40.24 -1.68
N GLU A 52 5.37 40.28 -1.83
CA GLU A 52 4.58 41.27 -1.14
C GLU A 52 4.54 40.88 0.34
N PHE A 53 5.43 41.47 1.12
CA PHE A 53 5.50 41.23 2.55
C PHE A 53 4.15 41.56 3.19
N SER A 54 3.60 40.59 3.92
CA SER A 54 2.34 40.77 4.66
C SER A 54 2.46 41.97 5.59
N GLU A 55 1.32 42.61 5.85
CA GLU A 55 1.24 43.70 6.81
C GLU A 55 1.78 43.27 8.19
N ASP A 56 1.56 42.00 8.55
CA ASP A 56 2.12 41.35 9.75
C ASP A 56 3.66 41.33 9.76
N TYR A 57 4.31 41.03 8.63
CA TYR A 57 5.78 41.05 8.54
C TYR A 57 6.31 42.48 8.70
N ARG A 58 5.64 43.47 8.09
CA ARG A 58 6.03 44.87 8.23
C ARG A 58 5.88 45.33 9.68
N ASN A 59 4.77 44.98 10.32
CA ASN A 59 4.52 45.27 11.74
C ASN A 59 5.55 44.57 12.64
N PHE A 60 5.90 43.32 12.35
CA PHE A 60 6.97 42.60 13.03
C PHE A 60 8.32 43.31 12.91
N LEU A 61 8.72 43.71 11.70
CA LEU A 61 9.98 44.44 11.48
C LEU A 61 10.00 45.80 12.18
N GLN A 62 8.88 46.52 12.18
CA GLN A 62 8.75 47.79 12.92
C GLN A 62 8.89 47.58 14.42
N ASN A 63 8.22 46.56 14.98
CA ASN A 63 8.30 46.21 16.39
C ASN A 63 9.72 45.77 16.78
N LEU A 64 10.39 44.99 15.92
CA LEU A 64 11.77 44.57 16.11
C LEU A 64 12.72 45.77 16.12
N MET A 65 12.55 46.70 15.17
CA MET A 65 13.36 47.92 15.08
C MET A 65 13.13 48.84 16.28
N TYR A 66 11.88 48.96 16.73
CA TYR A 66 11.52 49.73 17.94
C TYR A 66 12.16 49.13 19.19
N LEU A 67 12.10 47.81 19.37
CA LEU A 67 12.77 47.12 20.48
C LEU A 67 14.30 47.31 20.42
N GLY A 68 14.90 47.21 19.23
CA GLY A 68 16.33 47.44 19.03
C GLY A 68 16.77 48.86 19.43
N ARG A 69 15.99 49.88 19.04
CA ARG A 69 16.25 51.28 19.44
C ARG A 69 16.06 51.50 20.93
N SER A 70 14.98 50.96 21.50
CA SER A 70 14.71 51.06 22.94
C SER A 70 15.80 50.42 23.81
N LEU A 71 16.52 49.41 23.28
CA LEU A 71 17.67 48.81 23.97
C LEU A 71 18.90 49.74 23.92
N SER A 72 19.14 50.37 22.76
CA SER A 72 20.24 51.31 22.58
C SER A 72 20.15 52.51 23.52
N ASP A 73 18.94 52.96 23.84
CA ASP A 73 18.71 54.16 24.65
C ASP A 73 18.68 53.90 26.18
N ASN A 74 18.37 52.66 26.62
CA ASN A 74 18.17 52.30 28.04
C ASN A 74 19.07 51.13 28.49
N MET A 75 20.39 51.29 28.36
CA MET A 75 21.39 50.22 28.48
C MET A 75 21.50 49.48 29.83
N THR A 76 20.93 49.97 30.95
CA THR A 76 21.33 49.47 32.28
C THR A 76 20.26 48.84 33.16
N GLU A 77 18.99 48.76 32.76
CA GLU A 77 17.98 48.13 33.62
C GLU A 77 16.87 47.47 32.81
N ASN A 78 17.05 46.17 32.54
CA ASN A 78 16.05 45.12 32.24
C ASN A 78 16.43 44.16 31.09
N GLU A 79 17.64 43.59 31.10
CA GLU A 79 18.02 42.53 30.16
C GLU A 79 17.01 41.36 30.16
N VAL A 80 16.46 41.01 31.33
CA VAL A 80 15.44 39.96 31.49
C VAL A 80 14.12 40.33 30.81
N LYS A 81 13.62 41.56 31.00
CA LYS A 81 12.37 42.03 30.37
C LYS A 81 12.53 42.17 28.86
N PHE A 82 13.71 42.56 28.40
CA PHE A 82 14.04 42.63 26.98
C PHE A 82 14.12 41.25 26.35
N LYS A 83 14.86 40.31 26.94
CA LYS A 83 14.91 38.91 26.49
C LYS A 83 13.50 38.32 26.39
N LYS A 84 12.64 38.60 27.38
CA LYS A 84 11.23 38.18 27.35
C LYS A 84 10.47 38.81 26.17
N LYS A 85 10.56 40.13 25.98
CA LYS A 85 9.89 40.82 24.85
C LYS A 85 10.38 40.36 23.47
N ILE A 86 11.69 40.14 23.32
CA ILE A 86 12.27 39.61 22.09
C ILE A 86 11.80 38.18 21.84
N HIS A 87 11.76 37.34 22.88
CA HIS A 87 11.26 35.98 22.79
C HIS A 87 9.78 35.95 22.40
N ASP A 88 8.95 36.77 23.05
CA ASP A 88 7.53 36.92 22.73
C ASP A 88 7.33 37.40 21.28
N LEU A 89 8.15 38.35 20.81
CA LEU A 89 8.11 38.83 19.42
C LEU A 89 8.59 37.76 18.43
N LEU A 90 9.69 37.06 18.71
CA LEU A 90 10.19 35.97 17.86
C LEU A 90 9.18 34.83 17.74
N ASN A 91 8.40 34.57 18.79
CA ASN A 91 7.32 33.58 18.75
C ASN A 91 6.17 33.99 17.80
N THR A 92 6.07 35.28 17.42
CA THR A 92 5.13 35.73 16.38
C THR A 92 5.70 35.64 14.97
N ALA A 93 7.00 35.38 14.84
CA ALA A 93 7.67 35.33 13.55
C ALA A 93 7.28 34.06 12.79
N GLN A 94 6.80 34.21 11.56
CA GLN A 94 6.53 33.06 10.69
C GLN A 94 7.80 32.69 9.91
N GLN A 95 8.13 31.39 9.85
CA GLN A 95 9.32 30.91 9.15
C GLN A 95 9.30 31.26 7.65
N ASP A 96 8.10 31.31 7.05
CA ASP A 96 7.86 31.71 5.65
C ASP A 96 8.32 33.14 5.33
N TRP A 97 8.50 34.02 6.33
CA TRP A 97 8.95 35.40 6.13
C TRP A 97 10.45 35.51 5.80
N PHE A 98 11.25 34.53 6.20
CA PHE A 98 12.71 34.58 6.09
C PHE A 98 13.25 33.73 4.94
N VAL A 99 12.38 32.99 4.25
CA VAL A 99 12.78 32.09 3.15
C VAL A 99 12.51 32.77 1.81
N ASN A 100 13.55 32.88 0.98
CA ASN A 100 13.43 33.39 -0.38
C ASN A 100 12.55 32.43 -1.23
N PRO A 101 11.48 32.92 -1.89
CA PRO A 101 10.63 32.06 -2.71
C PRO A 101 11.39 31.30 -3.79
N LYS A 102 12.47 31.87 -4.36
CA LYS A 102 13.27 31.20 -5.39
C LYS A 102 14.00 29.96 -4.87
N ASP A 103 14.43 29.99 -3.61
CA ASP A 103 15.11 28.87 -2.98
C ASP A 103 14.09 27.79 -2.58
N LYS A 104 12.94 28.21 -2.03
CA LYS A 104 11.83 27.32 -1.66
C LYS A 104 11.20 26.64 -2.88
N TRP A 105 10.93 27.39 -3.95
CA TRP A 105 10.34 26.93 -5.21
C TRP A 105 11.38 26.72 -6.32
N SER A 106 12.56 26.22 -5.93
CA SER A 106 13.50 25.67 -6.90
C SER A 106 12.87 24.52 -7.68
N PHE A 107 13.43 24.13 -8.82
CA PHE A 107 12.91 23.00 -9.61
C PHE A 107 12.76 21.73 -8.76
N PHE A 108 13.78 21.38 -7.97
CA PHE A 108 13.74 20.21 -7.11
C PHE A 108 12.79 20.37 -5.91
N GLY A 109 12.69 21.57 -5.32
CA GLY A 109 11.69 21.87 -4.30
C GLY A 109 10.26 21.72 -4.82
N SER A 110 10.02 22.20 -6.04
CA SER A 110 8.74 22.08 -6.74
C SER A 110 8.43 20.64 -7.13
N LEU A 111 9.45 19.84 -7.50
CA LEU A 111 9.31 18.41 -7.77
C LEU A 111 8.93 17.65 -6.50
N PHE A 112 9.59 17.95 -5.38
CA PHE A 112 9.26 17.38 -4.08
C PHE A 112 7.83 17.71 -3.66
N PHE A 113 7.42 18.98 -3.79
CA PHE A 113 6.03 19.41 -3.60
C PHE A 113 5.05 18.65 -4.51
N CYS A 114 5.36 18.52 -5.80
CA CYS A 114 4.51 17.78 -6.74
C CYS A 114 4.33 16.33 -6.33
N CYS A 115 5.41 15.66 -5.89
CA CYS A 115 5.36 14.32 -5.35
C CYS A 115 4.42 14.24 -4.14
N THR A 116 4.59 15.11 -3.14
CA THR A 116 3.79 15.07 -1.91
C THR A 116 2.31 15.33 -2.14
N VAL A 117 1.94 16.08 -3.19
CA VAL A 117 0.54 16.32 -3.58
C VAL A 117 -0.10 15.07 -4.17
N PHE A 118 0.49 14.43 -5.19
CA PHE A 118 -0.14 13.26 -5.81
C PHE A 118 0.00 11.99 -4.97
N THR A 119 1.00 11.90 -4.09
CA THR A 119 1.12 10.81 -3.10
C THR A 119 0.28 11.06 -1.84
N THR A 120 -0.44 12.17 -1.78
CA THR A 120 -1.31 12.56 -0.65
C THR A 120 -0.60 12.62 0.70
N VAL A 121 0.71 12.89 0.73
CA VAL A 121 1.48 13.11 1.97
C VAL A 121 1.21 14.50 2.52
N GLY A 122 1.36 15.53 1.68
CA GLY A 122 0.92 16.90 1.99
C GLY A 122 1.46 17.53 3.27
N TYR A 123 2.78 17.62 3.48
CA TYR A 123 3.38 18.19 4.70
C TYR A 123 2.90 19.60 5.09
N GLY A 124 2.39 20.40 4.16
CA GLY A 124 1.91 21.74 4.45
C GLY A 124 3.01 22.81 4.61
N ASN A 125 4.30 22.46 4.64
CA ASN A 125 5.38 23.45 4.75
C ASN A 125 5.61 24.22 3.45
N THR A 126 5.38 23.59 2.30
CA THR A 126 5.47 24.23 0.98
C THR A 126 4.14 24.10 0.29
N TYR A 127 3.51 25.24 -0.01
CA TYR A 127 2.18 25.32 -0.58
C TYR A 127 2.04 26.58 -1.44
N PRO A 128 1.31 26.51 -2.56
CA PRO A 128 1.15 27.66 -3.45
C PRO A 128 0.35 28.74 -2.75
N VAL A 129 0.87 29.96 -2.79
CA VAL A 129 0.29 31.11 -2.11
C VAL A 129 -0.40 32.04 -3.10
N THR A 130 -0.01 32.00 -4.37
CA THR A 130 -0.69 32.76 -5.42
C THR A 130 -2.09 32.23 -5.68
N ARG A 131 -3.03 33.12 -6.07
CA ARG A 131 -4.39 32.72 -6.44
C ARG A 131 -4.37 31.70 -7.57
N ILE A 132 -3.56 31.95 -8.60
CA ILE A 132 -3.41 31.07 -9.76
C ILE A 132 -2.79 29.72 -9.37
N GLY A 133 -1.74 29.72 -8.55
CA GLY A 133 -1.08 28.51 -8.05
C GLY A 133 -2.03 27.63 -7.24
N LYS A 134 -2.92 28.20 -6.43
CA LYS A 134 -3.95 27.45 -5.68
C LYS A 134 -4.92 26.72 -6.61
N TYR A 135 -5.48 27.39 -7.62
CA TYR A 135 -6.38 26.75 -8.60
C TYR A 135 -5.65 25.66 -9.41
N LEU A 136 -4.42 25.92 -9.82
CA LEU A 136 -3.61 24.93 -10.53
C LEU A 136 -3.28 23.72 -9.66
N CYS A 137 -3.04 23.92 -8.36
CA CYS A 137 -2.84 22.82 -7.41
C CYS A 137 -4.08 21.96 -7.22
N MET A 138 -5.28 22.56 -7.18
CA MET A 138 -6.53 21.79 -7.13
C MET A 138 -6.68 20.91 -8.38
N LEU A 139 -6.41 21.48 -9.56
CA LEU A 139 -6.45 20.73 -10.83
C LEU A 139 -5.38 19.64 -10.89
N TYR A 140 -4.17 19.94 -10.41
CA TYR A 140 -3.05 19.01 -10.36
C TYR A 140 -3.33 17.84 -9.41
N ALA A 141 -3.92 18.09 -8.25
CA ALA A 141 -4.33 17.02 -7.32
C ALA A 141 -5.45 16.15 -7.90
N LEU A 142 -6.43 16.77 -8.59
CA LEU A 142 -7.57 16.07 -9.19
C LEU A 142 -7.16 14.98 -10.17
N PHE A 143 -6.14 15.22 -11.00
CA PHE A 143 -5.64 14.22 -11.95
C PHE A 143 -4.46 13.41 -11.40
N GLY A 144 -3.63 14.01 -10.55
CA GLY A 144 -2.44 13.37 -10.00
C GLY A 144 -2.77 12.23 -9.05
N ILE A 145 -3.75 12.40 -8.16
CA ILE A 145 -4.12 11.36 -7.19
C ILE A 145 -4.65 10.10 -7.92
N PRO A 146 -5.63 10.18 -8.85
CA PRO A 146 -6.06 9.01 -9.61
C PRO A 146 -4.93 8.35 -10.41
N LEU A 147 -4.02 9.14 -10.98
CA LEU A 147 -2.86 8.62 -11.70
C LEU A 147 -1.93 7.83 -10.75
N MET A 148 -1.64 8.38 -9.56
CA MET A 148 -0.86 7.69 -8.53
C MET A 148 -1.51 6.36 -8.11
N PHE A 149 -2.82 6.36 -7.84
CA PHE A 149 -3.56 5.14 -7.50
C PHE A 149 -3.49 4.08 -8.61
N LEU A 150 -3.51 4.51 -9.87
CA LEU A 150 -3.35 3.60 -10.99
C LEU A 150 -1.95 2.97 -11.00
N VAL A 151 -0.89 3.76 -10.78
CA VAL A 151 0.49 3.23 -10.66
C VAL A 151 0.61 2.27 -9.48
N LEU A 152 0.06 2.62 -8.32
CA LEU A 152 0.06 1.75 -7.13
C LEU A 152 -0.62 0.41 -7.37
N THR A 153 -1.73 0.41 -8.11
CA THR A 153 -2.46 -0.82 -8.48
C THR A 153 -1.57 -1.73 -9.33
N ASP A 154 -0.97 -1.15 -10.36
CA ASP A 154 -0.23 -1.86 -11.39
C ASP A 154 1.12 -2.40 -10.87
N MET A 155 1.84 -1.60 -10.09
CA MET A 155 3.09 -2.00 -9.45
C MET A 155 2.87 -2.94 -8.27
N GLY A 156 1.72 -2.84 -7.61
CA GLY A 156 1.30 -3.74 -6.54
C GLY A 156 1.40 -5.22 -6.93
N ASP A 157 1.06 -5.56 -8.16
CA ASP A 157 1.03 -6.94 -8.68
C ASP A 157 2.43 -7.53 -8.84
N ILE A 158 3.33 -6.72 -9.39
CA ILE A 158 4.72 -7.09 -9.61
C ILE A 158 5.41 -7.28 -8.25
N LEU A 159 5.26 -6.30 -7.37
CA LEU A 159 5.96 -6.29 -6.10
C LEU A 159 5.39 -7.37 -5.15
N ALA A 160 4.08 -7.65 -5.18
CA ALA A 160 3.50 -8.78 -4.46
C ALA A 160 4.05 -10.12 -4.97
N THR A 161 4.16 -10.31 -6.29
CA THR A 161 4.75 -11.52 -6.90
C THR A 161 6.21 -11.69 -6.50
N VAL A 162 6.99 -10.61 -6.53
CA VAL A 162 8.40 -10.60 -6.13
C VAL A 162 8.55 -10.95 -4.66
N LEU A 163 7.72 -10.35 -3.79
CA LEU A 163 7.76 -10.58 -2.36
C LEU A 163 7.39 -12.02 -2.00
N SER A 164 6.34 -12.57 -2.61
CA SER A 164 5.93 -13.96 -2.45
C SER A 164 7.00 -14.95 -2.90
N LYS A 165 7.65 -14.68 -4.04
CA LYS A 165 8.75 -15.50 -4.53
C LYS A 165 9.95 -15.43 -3.58
N SER A 166 10.33 -14.22 -3.16
CA SER A 166 11.42 -13.99 -2.22
C SER A 166 11.18 -14.69 -0.87
N TYR A 167 9.96 -14.59 -0.34
CA TYR A 167 9.56 -15.27 0.89
C TYR A 167 9.66 -16.79 0.79
N ASN A 168 9.18 -17.37 -0.32
CA ASN A 168 9.25 -18.82 -0.54
C ASN A 168 10.68 -19.32 -0.64
N GLU A 169 11.56 -18.59 -1.33
CA GLU A 169 12.98 -18.94 -1.40
C GLU A 169 13.65 -18.81 -0.02
N PHE A 170 13.32 -17.76 0.73
CA PHE A 170 13.80 -17.59 2.10
C PHE A 170 13.32 -18.72 3.03
N ARG A 171 12.05 -19.12 2.95
CA ARG A 171 11.50 -20.28 3.68
C ARG A 171 12.23 -21.58 3.33
N LYS A 172 12.53 -21.83 2.05
CA LYS A 172 13.33 -22.99 1.62
C LYS A 172 14.74 -22.94 2.18
N LEU A 173 15.36 -21.75 2.21
CA LEU A 173 16.70 -21.56 2.78
C LEU A 173 16.71 -21.79 4.29
N GLN A 174 15.74 -21.23 5.02
CA GLN A 174 15.53 -21.46 6.45
C GLN A 174 15.31 -22.94 6.75
N ALA A 175 14.48 -23.64 5.98
CA ALA A 175 14.26 -25.08 6.15
C ALA A 175 15.55 -25.90 5.93
N LYS A 176 16.39 -25.52 4.95
CA LYS A 176 17.70 -26.15 4.72
C LYS A 176 18.67 -25.89 5.89
N ILE A 177 18.70 -24.67 6.44
CA ILE A 177 19.55 -24.30 7.57
C ILE A 177 19.09 -24.96 8.87
N LEU A 178 17.78 -25.04 9.11
CA LEU A 178 17.23 -25.76 10.27
C LEU A 178 17.50 -27.27 10.15
N ALA A 179 17.34 -27.85 8.96
CA ALA A 179 17.69 -29.25 8.71
C ALA A 179 19.18 -29.51 8.91
N SER A 180 20.08 -28.61 8.48
CA SER A 180 21.52 -28.77 8.69
C SER A 180 21.93 -28.65 10.16
N LYS A 181 21.22 -27.83 10.98
CA LYS A 181 21.45 -27.75 12.43
C LYS A 181 20.90 -28.97 13.19
N LEU A 182 19.77 -29.52 12.75
CA LEU A 182 19.17 -30.70 13.38
C LEU A 182 19.91 -32.00 12.99
N CYS A 183 20.62 -32.02 11.86
CA CYS A 183 21.42 -33.15 11.41
C CYS A 183 22.87 -33.19 11.97
N SER A 184 23.26 -32.27 12.86
CA SER A 184 24.57 -32.33 13.54
C SER A 184 24.57 -33.13 14.84
N GLY A 185 23.44 -33.77 15.20
CA GLY A 185 23.29 -34.51 16.46
C GLY A 185 22.57 -35.85 16.30
N SER A 186 23.04 -36.72 15.40
CA SER A 186 22.79 -38.17 15.47
C SER A 186 23.62 -38.89 14.42
N THR A 187 24.60 -39.67 14.88
CA THR A 187 25.18 -40.76 14.10
C THR A 187 24.07 -41.77 13.78
N CYS A 188 23.59 -41.79 12.54
CA CYS A 188 22.85 -42.93 12.03
C CYS A 188 23.58 -43.52 10.84
N ASN A 189 24.40 -44.52 11.13
CA ASN A 189 25.06 -45.36 10.15
C ASN A 189 24.14 -46.55 9.88
N LYS A 190 23.46 -46.60 8.72
CA LYS A 190 23.00 -47.86 8.11
C LYS A 190 22.74 -47.71 6.62
N ARG A 191 23.81 -47.96 5.86
CA ARG A 191 23.93 -48.94 4.77
C ARG A 191 22.67 -49.27 3.95
N ASN A 192 22.77 -48.97 2.65
CA ASN A 192 22.19 -49.66 1.50
C ASN A 192 21.34 -50.90 1.82
N GLU A 193 20.02 -50.75 1.79
CA GLU A 193 19.08 -51.78 1.35
C GLU A 193 17.90 -51.13 0.62
N LEU A 194 17.43 -51.83 -0.43
CA LEU A 194 16.25 -51.55 -1.25
C LEU A 194 16.34 -50.45 -2.33
N LYS A 195 17.05 -50.78 -3.41
CA LYS A 195 16.45 -50.71 -4.75
C LYS A 195 15.25 -51.67 -4.81
N SER A 196 14.10 -51.26 -4.28
CA SER A 196 12.75 -51.79 -4.60
C SER A 196 11.72 -51.19 -3.63
N ARG A 197 11.42 -49.89 -3.74
CA ARG A 197 10.14 -49.28 -3.32
C ARG A 197 10.11 -47.78 -3.62
N ALA A 198 10.23 -47.43 -4.90
CA ALA A 198 9.87 -46.11 -5.39
C ALA A 198 8.49 -46.17 -6.06
N GLN A 199 7.44 -46.34 -5.24
CA GLN A 199 6.05 -45.93 -5.51
C GLN A 199 5.14 -46.42 -4.38
N SER A 200 5.16 -45.75 -3.24
CA SER A 200 3.98 -45.64 -2.38
C SER A 200 3.29 -44.32 -2.72
N LYS A 201 2.53 -44.35 -3.81
CA LYS A 201 1.46 -43.37 -4.05
C LYS A 201 0.51 -43.51 -2.87
N ILE A 202 0.52 -42.57 -1.93
CA ILE A 202 -0.58 -42.43 -0.97
C ILE A 202 -1.78 -42.02 -1.81
N VAL A 203 -2.53 -43.03 -2.25
CA VAL A 203 -3.87 -42.84 -2.79
C VAL A 203 -4.74 -42.63 -1.56
N ILE A 204 -5.13 -41.38 -1.32
CA ILE A 204 -6.33 -41.11 -0.54
C ILE A 204 -7.46 -41.62 -1.43
N ASN A 205 -8.00 -42.79 -1.12
CA ASN A 205 -9.27 -43.19 -1.72
C ASN A 205 -10.32 -42.19 -1.22
N GLU A 206 -10.89 -41.40 -2.13
CA GLU A 206 -12.14 -40.72 -1.85
C GLU A 206 -13.15 -41.78 -1.38
N PRO A 207 -13.91 -41.53 -0.30
CA PRO A 207 -14.95 -42.46 0.10
C PRO A 207 -15.96 -42.56 -1.05
N LEU A 208 -16.21 -43.78 -1.53
CA LEU A 208 -17.22 -44.04 -2.56
C LEU A 208 -18.53 -43.35 -2.16
N THR A 209 -19.12 -42.64 -3.11
CA THR A 209 -20.46 -42.08 -2.92
C THR A 209 -21.47 -43.23 -2.84
N ILE A 210 -22.50 -43.07 -2.01
CA ILE A 210 -23.59 -44.06 -1.81
C ILE A 210 -24.17 -44.57 -3.15
N MET A 211 -24.11 -43.75 -4.20
CA MET A 211 -24.54 -44.06 -5.57
C MET A 211 -23.75 -45.19 -6.25
N GLU A 212 -22.45 -45.35 -5.95
CA GLU A 212 -21.60 -46.40 -6.54
C GLU A 212 -21.76 -47.75 -5.85
N VAL A 213 -22.06 -47.74 -4.54
CA VAL A 213 -22.41 -48.95 -3.78
C VAL A 213 -23.78 -49.51 -4.18
N LEU A 214 -24.71 -48.64 -4.60
CA LEU A 214 -26.04 -49.06 -5.07
C LEU A 214 -26.02 -49.72 -6.46
N LYS A 215 -24.99 -49.46 -7.27
CA LYS A 215 -24.83 -50.09 -8.60
C LYS A 215 -24.19 -51.49 -8.56
N SER A 216 -23.58 -51.88 -7.44
CA SER A 216 -22.89 -53.18 -7.31
C SER A 216 -23.76 -54.30 -6.71
N GLN A 217 -25.05 -54.06 -6.46
CA GLN A 217 -25.96 -55.08 -5.93
C GLN A 217 -26.70 -55.82 -7.05
N PRO A 218 -26.71 -57.17 -7.03
CA PRO A 218 -27.32 -57.97 -8.08
C PRO A 218 -28.84 -57.86 -8.08
N SER A 219 -29.37 -57.81 -9.30
CA SER A 219 -30.77 -57.72 -9.69
C SER A 219 -31.65 -58.75 -8.97
N GLY A 220 -32.52 -58.32 -8.06
CA GLY A 220 -33.56 -59.20 -7.53
C GLY A 220 -34.37 -58.66 -6.36
N LYS A 221 -35.66 -58.42 -6.65
CA LYS A 221 -36.82 -58.37 -5.72
C LYS A 221 -37.22 -57.00 -5.10
N ARG A 222 -38.38 -56.53 -5.60
CA ARG A 222 -39.47 -55.72 -4.99
C ARG A 222 -39.06 -54.48 -4.17
N ARG A 223 -39.33 -53.29 -4.73
CA ARG A 223 -39.19 -51.98 -4.07
C ARG A 223 -40.18 -51.84 -2.89
N PRO A 224 -39.75 -51.58 -1.65
CA PRO A 224 -40.65 -51.21 -0.56
C PRO A 224 -41.03 -49.74 -0.61
N ILE A 225 -42.24 -49.42 -0.12
CA ILE A 225 -42.90 -48.10 -0.06
C ILE A 225 -42.06 -46.97 0.58
N LYS A 226 -40.95 -47.30 1.24
CA LYS A 226 -40.07 -46.34 1.94
C LYS A 226 -39.23 -45.44 1.01
N TYR A 227 -39.10 -45.77 -0.27
CA TYR A 227 -38.29 -45.00 -1.23
C TYR A 227 -39.05 -43.89 -1.98
N ARG A 228 -40.39 -43.87 -1.93
CA ARG A 228 -41.19 -42.84 -2.62
C ARG A 228 -41.13 -41.47 -1.94
N ASN A 229 -40.87 -41.45 -0.63
CA ASN A 229 -40.82 -40.23 0.16
C ASN A 229 -39.46 -39.51 0.06
N VAL A 230 -38.38 -40.25 -0.24
CA VAL A 230 -37.03 -39.67 -0.41
C VAL A 230 -36.94 -38.90 -1.72
N GLU A 231 -37.52 -39.43 -2.80
CA GLU A 231 -37.57 -38.77 -4.10
C GLU A 231 -38.46 -37.52 -4.08
N LEU A 232 -39.55 -37.56 -3.30
CA LEU A 232 -40.43 -36.40 -3.06
C LEU A 232 -39.73 -35.32 -2.22
N PHE A 233 -38.91 -35.70 -1.24
CA PHE A 233 -38.09 -34.77 -0.47
C PHE A 233 -36.95 -34.17 -1.29
N GLU A 234 -36.28 -34.95 -2.13
CA GLU A 234 -35.25 -34.47 -3.07
C GLU A 234 -35.85 -33.47 -4.08
N MET A 235 -37.04 -33.74 -4.62
CA MET A 235 -37.76 -32.80 -5.49
C MET A 235 -38.19 -31.52 -4.75
N LEU A 236 -38.59 -31.60 -3.47
CA LEU A 236 -38.95 -30.43 -2.66
C LEU A 236 -37.72 -29.58 -2.35
N ILE A 237 -36.60 -30.20 -1.98
CA ILE A 237 -35.32 -29.52 -1.72
C ILE A 237 -34.76 -28.89 -3.00
N ALA A 238 -34.88 -29.56 -4.15
CA ALA A 238 -34.50 -29.00 -5.44
C ALA A 238 -35.36 -27.77 -5.83
N ARG A 239 -36.66 -27.82 -5.54
CA ARG A 239 -37.60 -26.71 -5.81
C ARG A 239 -37.38 -25.51 -4.88
N GLU A 240 -37.03 -25.75 -3.62
CA GLU A 240 -36.69 -24.70 -2.64
C GLU A 240 -35.32 -24.06 -2.95
N ASN A 241 -34.35 -24.84 -3.45
CA ASN A 241 -33.06 -24.35 -3.96
C ASN A 241 -33.20 -23.54 -5.27
N GLU A 242 -34.24 -23.77 -6.07
CA GLU A 242 -34.58 -22.89 -7.20
C GLU A 242 -35.24 -21.58 -6.76
N GLN A 243 -36.01 -21.57 -5.66
CA GLN A 243 -36.63 -20.36 -5.10
C GLN A 243 -35.66 -19.49 -4.28
N THR A 244 -34.57 -20.06 -3.77
CA THR A 244 -33.55 -19.38 -2.96
C THR A 244 -32.31 -18.91 -3.74
N LYS A 245 -32.27 -19.11 -5.07
CA LYS A 245 -31.37 -18.33 -5.92
C LYS A 245 -31.72 -16.84 -5.77
N PRO A 246 -30.73 -15.94 -5.59
CA PRO A 246 -31.03 -14.53 -5.40
C PRO A 246 -31.85 -14.06 -6.60
N SER A 247 -33.03 -13.52 -6.30
CA SER A 247 -33.86 -12.78 -7.24
C SER A 247 -32.94 -11.87 -8.04
N ARG A 248 -32.89 -12.10 -9.35
CA ARG A 248 -32.47 -11.14 -10.35
C ARG A 248 -33.25 -9.85 -10.04
N ASN A 249 -32.59 -8.90 -9.39
CA ASN A 249 -33.21 -7.66 -8.93
C ASN A 249 -34.01 -7.06 -10.09
N LYS A 250 -35.35 -7.14 -9.97
CA LYS A 250 -36.24 -6.23 -10.67
C LYS A 250 -35.77 -4.83 -10.31
N SER A 251 -35.60 -4.02 -11.34
CA SER A 251 -35.39 -2.58 -11.29
C SER A 251 -36.17 -1.95 -10.13
N ILE A 252 -35.45 -1.54 -9.09
CA ILE A 252 -35.91 -0.41 -8.28
C ILE A 252 -35.78 0.79 -9.23
N GLU A 253 -36.91 1.28 -9.71
CA GLU A 253 -37.01 2.57 -10.37
C GLU A 253 -36.54 3.64 -9.38
N ARG A 254 -35.26 4.01 -9.49
CA ARG A 254 -34.69 5.15 -8.80
C ARG A 254 -34.64 6.29 -9.81
N TRP A 255 -35.65 7.15 -9.73
CA TRP A 255 -35.75 8.53 -10.19
C TRP A 255 -34.71 8.96 -11.25
N SER A 256 -35.23 9.14 -12.46
CA SER A 256 -34.58 9.72 -13.62
C SER A 256 -34.02 11.11 -13.33
N SER A 257 -32.71 11.21 -13.12
CA SER A 257 -31.90 12.40 -13.40
C SER A 257 -30.41 12.06 -13.31
N CYS A 258 -29.87 11.48 -14.39
CA CYS A 258 -28.52 11.68 -14.93
C CYS A 258 -28.09 10.43 -15.74
N PRO A 259 -27.60 10.60 -16.98
CA PRO A 259 -27.18 9.47 -17.80
C PRO A 259 -25.89 8.85 -17.25
N GLU A 260 -25.91 7.53 -17.13
CA GLU A 260 -24.81 6.70 -16.66
C GLU A 260 -23.51 6.98 -17.42
N LEU A 261 -22.49 7.42 -16.67
CA LEU A 261 -21.11 7.35 -17.11
C LEU A 261 -20.72 5.88 -17.34
N ALA A 262 -20.27 5.55 -18.55
CA ALA A 262 -19.52 4.34 -18.89
C ALA A 262 -18.16 4.18 -18.15
N ARG A 263 -17.97 4.87 -17.01
CA ARG A 263 -16.76 4.92 -16.17
C ARG A 263 -16.75 3.85 -15.07
N GLY A 264 -17.83 3.09 -14.90
CA GLY A 264 -17.90 1.98 -13.94
C GLY A 264 -17.07 0.75 -14.33
N LYS A 265 -16.91 0.47 -15.63
CA LYS A 265 -16.18 -0.74 -16.09
C LYS A 265 -14.69 -0.71 -15.73
N THR A 266 -14.05 0.45 -15.78
CA THR A 266 -12.62 0.57 -15.44
C THR A 266 -12.40 0.40 -13.94
N VAL A 267 -13.21 1.06 -13.11
CA VAL A 267 -13.11 0.96 -11.64
C VAL A 267 -13.48 -0.44 -11.16
N SER A 268 -14.54 -1.06 -11.69
CA SER A 268 -14.89 -2.45 -11.35
C SER A 268 -13.82 -3.44 -11.76
N ARG A 269 -13.19 -3.27 -12.94
CA ARG A 269 -12.09 -4.15 -13.38
C ARG A 269 -10.84 -3.96 -12.51
N VAL A 270 -10.55 -2.74 -12.07
CA VAL A 270 -9.47 -2.44 -11.13
C VAL A 270 -9.73 -3.10 -9.76
N ILE A 271 -10.94 -2.97 -9.21
CA ILE A 271 -11.36 -3.62 -7.96
C ILE A 271 -11.33 -5.15 -8.06
N GLU A 272 -11.77 -5.71 -9.18
CA GLU A 272 -11.75 -7.15 -9.43
C GLU A 272 -10.32 -7.70 -9.55
N ASN A 273 -9.41 -6.94 -10.19
CA ASN A 273 -7.99 -7.26 -10.18
C ASN A 273 -7.47 -7.28 -8.74
N PHE A 274 -7.77 -6.23 -7.94
CA PHE A 274 -7.38 -6.12 -6.53
C PHE A 274 -7.75 -7.35 -5.70
N ASP A 275 -9.00 -7.81 -5.79
CA ASP A 275 -9.52 -8.97 -5.04
C ASP A 275 -8.88 -10.31 -5.49
N LYS A 276 -8.59 -10.44 -6.78
CA LYS A 276 -7.91 -11.63 -7.33
C LYS A 276 -6.47 -11.77 -6.80
N ILE A 277 -5.77 -10.65 -6.62
CA ILE A 277 -4.41 -10.62 -6.08
C ILE A 277 -4.41 -10.91 -4.58
N GLY A 278 -5.37 -10.35 -3.83
CA GLY A 278 -5.56 -10.68 -2.41
C GLY A 278 -5.67 -12.18 -2.21
N LYS A 279 -6.46 -12.86 -3.05
CA LYS A 279 -6.63 -14.32 -3.05
C LYS A 279 -5.39 -15.11 -3.50
N GLU A 280 -4.62 -14.64 -4.49
CA GLU A 280 -3.37 -15.30 -4.88
C GLU A 280 -2.28 -15.15 -3.82
N LEU A 281 -2.20 -14.01 -3.12
CA LEU A 281 -1.31 -13.84 -1.98
C LEU A 281 -1.81 -14.52 -0.71
N GLU A 282 -3.13 -14.70 -0.52
CA GLU A 282 -3.72 -15.45 0.60
C GLU A 282 -3.28 -16.93 0.59
N LYS A 283 -3.04 -17.51 -0.60
CA LYS A 283 -2.44 -18.85 -0.74
C LYS A 283 -1.00 -18.92 -0.21
N LEU A 284 -0.31 -17.79 -0.13
CA LEU A 284 1.00 -17.68 0.49
C LEU A 284 0.81 -17.19 1.92
N ASP A 285 1.06 -18.08 2.89
CA ASP A 285 0.95 -17.74 4.29
C ASP A 285 2.13 -16.87 4.78
N VAL A 286 2.22 -15.65 4.24
CA VAL A 286 3.23 -14.65 4.61
C VAL A 286 2.82 -14.04 5.95
N PRO A 287 3.60 -14.21 7.03
CA PRO A 287 3.24 -13.67 8.33
C PRO A 287 3.16 -12.14 8.27
N ILE A 288 2.14 -11.54 8.89
CA ILE A 288 2.03 -10.07 9.03
C ILE A 288 3.32 -9.48 9.63
N VAL A 289 3.95 -10.22 10.54
CA VAL A 289 5.26 -9.89 11.13
C VAL A 289 6.32 -9.64 10.07
N LEU A 290 6.35 -10.42 8.98
CA LEU A 290 7.31 -10.23 7.90
C LEU A 290 7.03 -8.92 7.15
N MET A 291 5.76 -8.59 6.87
CA MET A 291 5.40 -7.34 6.19
C MET A 291 5.82 -6.11 7.01
N VAL A 292 5.54 -6.14 8.31
CA VAL A 292 5.96 -5.09 9.25
C VAL A 292 7.48 -4.99 9.29
N LEU A 293 8.19 -6.13 9.28
CA LEU A 293 9.66 -6.16 9.26
C LEU A 293 10.23 -5.56 7.97
N VAL A 294 9.64 -5.84 6.80
CA VAL A 294 10.09 -5.24 5.52
C VAL A 294 9.93 -3.73 5.56
N ILE A 295 8.78 -3.22 6.01
CA ILE A 295 8.55 -1.78 6.16
C ILE A 295 9.55 -1.18 7.15
N PHE A 296 9.76 -1.82 8.30
CA PHE A 296 10.68 -1.36 9.32
C PHE A 296 12.12 -1.27 8.80
N VAL A 297 12.58 -2.29 8.08
CA VAL A 297 13.92 -2.30 7.47
C VAL A 297 14.04 -1.21 6.41
N TYR A 298 13.02 -1.04 5.55
CA TYR A 298 13.01 0.00 4.53
C TYR A 298 13.12 1.40 5.11
N ILE A 299 12.33 1.70 6.15
CA ILE A 299 12.37 2.98 6.88
C ILE A 299 13.73 3.15 7.57
N SER A 300 14.23 2.12 8.23
CA SER A 300 15.53 2.16 8.93
C SER A 300 16.70 2.42 7.99
N CYS A 301 16.66 1.88 6.77
CA CYS A 301 17.69 2.12 5.75
C CYS A 301 17.75 3.60 5.37
N ALA A 302 16.62 4.25 5.12
CA ALA A 302 16.59 5.69 4.82
C ALA A 302 16.98 6.54 6.03
N ALA A 303 16.50 6.18 7.22
CA ALA A 303 16.83 6.86 8.48
C ALA A 303 18.34 6.82 8.81
N ALA A 304 19.05 5.78 8.37
CA ALA A 304 20.51 5.68 8.53
C ALA A 304 21.30 6.51 7.50
N ILE A 305 20.67 6.90 6.39
CA ILE A 305 21.30 7.66 5.30
C ILE A 305 21.02 9.16 5.46
N LEU A 306 19.80 9.54 5.83
CA LEU A 306 19.34 10.93 5.96
C LEU A 306 20.24 11.81 6.84
N PRO A 307 20.64 11.41 8.07
CA PRO A 307 21.55 12.20 8.93
C PRO A 307 22.94 12.47 8.34
N LYS A 308 23.37 11.69 7.33
CA LYS A 308 24.63 11.94 6.63
C LYS A 308 24.54 13.09 5.64
N TRP A 309 23.32 13.44 5.23
CA TRP A 309 23.04 14.49 4.27
C TRP A 309 22.42 15.72 4.92
N GLU A 310 21.60 15.54 5.95
CA GLU A 310 20.97 16.61 6.73
C GLU A 310 21.65 16.67 8.10
N SER A 311 22.42 17.73 8.36
CA SER A 311 23.21 17.86 9.60
C SER A 311 22.38 18.10 10.85
N ASN A 312 21.13 18.53 10.68
CA ASN A 312 20.21 18.87 11.77
C ASN A 312 19.24 17.73 12.12
N LEU A 313 19.36 16.55 11.48
CA LEU A 313 18.45 15.43 11.70
C LEU A 313 19.17 14.26 12.37
N ASP A 314 18.72 13.90 13.57
CA ASP A 314 19.17 12.68 14.23
C ASP A 314 18.50 11.43 13.62
N PHE A 315 19.07 10.23 13.86
CA PHE A 315 18.51 8.97 13.34
C PHE A 315 17.03 8.77 13.75
N GLN A 316 16.67 9.13 14.98
CA GLN A 316 15.32 8.98 15.49
C GLN A 316 14.34 9.91 14.76
N GLU A 317 14.73 11.16 14.54
CA GLU A 317 13.93 12.15 13.81
C GLU A 317 13.82 11.76 12.34
N ALA A 318 14.90 11.28 11.73
CA ALA A 318 14.89 10.76 10.36
C ALA A 318 14.00 9.52 10.20
N PHE A 319 13.99 8.61 11.19
CA PHE A 319 13.10 7.46 11.23
C PHE A 319 11.64 7.90 11.33
N TYR A 320 11.35 8.80 12.27
CA TYR A 320 10.02 9.37 12.46
C TYR A 320 9.52 10.06 11.19
N PHE A 321 10.35 10.93 10.59
CA PHE A 321 10.07 11.61 9.34
C PHE A 321 9.75 10.60 8.21
N CYS A 322 10.57 9.57 8.03
CA CYS A 322 10.31 8.53 7.04
C CYS A 322 9.01 7.78 7.30
N PHE A 323 8.69 7.48 8.56
CA PHE A 323 7.46 6.79 8.95
C PHE A 323 6.22 7.63 8.63
N ILE A 324 6.15 8.89 9.10
CA ILE A 324 4.99 9.78 8.84
C ILE A 324 4.83 10.09 7.34
N THR A 325 5.93 10.05 6.59
CA THR A 325 5.94 10.26 5.14
C THR A 325 5.33 9.06 4.42
N LEU A 326 5.84 7.85 4.66
CA LEU A 326 5.38 6.66 3.94
C LEU A 326 3.99 6.19 4.36
N THR A 327 3.54 6.59 5.56
CA THR A 327 2.15 6.37 6.01
C THR A 327 1.19 7.45 5.53
N THR A 328 1.66 8.44 4.76
CA THR A 328 0.87 9.58 4.25
C THR A 328 0.22 10.43 5.35
N ILE A 329 0.79 10.43 6.56
CA ILE A 329 0.33 11.30 7.66
C ILE A 329 0.82 12.73 7.41
N GLY A 330 2.11 12.88 7.11
CA GLY A 330 2.72 14.14 6.65
C GLY A 330 2.50 15.34 7.58
N PHE A 331 2.92 15.28 8.85
CA PHE A 331 2.74 16.40 9.79
C PHE A 331 3.46 17.70 9.39
N GLY A 332 4.60 17.60 8.69
CA GLY A 332 5.40 18.77 8.29
C GLY A 332 6.19 19.42 9.41
N ASP A 333 6.29 18.78 10.57
CA ASP A 333 7.13 19.20 11.68
C ASP A 333 8.64 19.07 11.39
N THR A 334 9.02 18.10 10.55
CA THR A 334 10.40 17.91 10.09
C THR A 334 10.53 18.21 8.60
N GLN A 335 11.50 19.06 8.24
CA GLN A 335 11.75 19.46 6.85
C GLN A 335 13.18 19.14 6.43
N LEU A 336 13.34 18.72 5.18
CA LEU A 336 14.65 18.57 4.53
C LEU A 336 15.14 19.94 4.05
N GLU A 337 16.36 20.34 4.43
CA GLU A 337 16.91 21.65 4.09
C GLU A 337 17.67 21.63 2.76
N HIS A 338 18.22 20.48 2.35
CA HIS A 338 19.13 20.43 1.21
C HIS A 338 18.44 20.02 -0.11
N PRO A 339 18.30 20.94 -1.09
CA PRO A 339 17.53 20.69 -2.32
C PRO A 339 18.16 19.66 -3.27
N LYS A 340 19.47 19.37 -3.11
CA LYS A 340 20.19 18.40 -3.96
C LYS A 340 19.71 16.96 -3.75
N PHE A 341 19.10 16.65 -2.61
CA PHE A 341 18.67 15.29 -2.25
C PHE A 341 17.17 15.05 -2.41
N PHE A 342 16.40 16.10 -2.72
CA PHE A 342 14.96 16.00 -2.92
C PHE A 342 14.59 15.02 -4.03
N LEU A 343 15.38 14.93 -5.11
CA LEU A 343 15.12 13.95 -6.17
C LEU A 343 15.27 12.51 -5.69
N PHE A 344 16.32 12.20 -4.92
CA PHE A 344 16.51 10.86 -4.35
C PHE A 344 15.40 10.53 -3.36
N PHE A 345 15.02 11.50 -2.52
CA PHE A 345 13.97 11.30 -1.53
C PHE A 345 12.57 11.20 -2.19
N SER A 346 12.30 11.93 -3.27
CA SER A 346 11.09 11.76 -4.08
C SER A 346 10.97 10.34 -4.65
N LEU A 347 12.06 9.76 -5.16
CA LEU A 347 12.08 8.37 -5.62
C LEU A 347 11.86 7.38 -4.48
N TYR A 348 12.47 7.64 -3.31
CA TYR A 348 12.25 6.87 -2.10
C TYR A 348 10.77 6.89 -1.67
N ILE A 349 10.11 8.05 -1.67
CA ILE A 349 8.68 8.15 -1.35
C ILE A 349 7.85 7.30 -2.31
N ILE A 350 8.08 7.39 -3.63
CA ILE A 350 7.31 6.64 -4.62
C ILE A 350 7.44 5.13 -4.38
N ILE A 351 8.66 4.62 -4.22
CA ILE A 351 8.93 3.19 -4.00
C ILE A 351 8.39 2.74 -2.62
N GLY A 352 8.61 3.54 -1.58
CA GLY A 352 8.17 3.22 -0.22
C GLY A 352 6.65 3.18 -0.10
N MET A 353 5.96 4.09 -0.79
CA MET A 353 4.51 4.10 -0.89
C MET A 353 3.96 2.83 -1.53
N GLU A 354 4.62 2.27 -2.54
CA GLU A 354 4.23 0.98 -3.13
C GLU A 354 4.37 -0.18 -2.13
N ILE A 355 5.48 -0.23 -1.38
CA ILE A 355 5.71 -1.26 -0.36
C ILE A 355 4.63 -1.19 0.72
N VAL A 356 4.37 0.02 1.23
CA VAL A 356 3.39 0.27 2.28
C VAL A 356 1.97 -0.01 1.78
N PHE A 357 1.64 0.37 0.53
CA PHE A 357 0.34 0.07 -0.09
C PHE A 357 0.05 -1.44 -0.14
N ILE A 358 1.03 -2.25 -0.52
CA ILE A 358 0.88 -3.72 -0.55
C ILE A 358 0.70 -4.28 0.87
N ALA A 359 1.46 -3.76 1.84
CA ALA A 359 1.31 -4.17 3.22
C ALA A 359 -0.07 -3.82 3.79
N PHE A 360 -0.60 -2.63 3.47
CA PHE A 360 -1.97 -2.24 3.83
C PHE A 360 -2.99 -3.16 3.18
N LYS A 361 -2.87 -3.42 1.88
CA LYS A 361 -3.77 -4.33 1.15
C LYS A 361 -3.81 -5.72 1.78
N LEU A 362 -2.65 -6.30 2.06
CA LEU A 362 -2.54 -7.61 2.72
C LEU A 362 -3.04 -7.60 4.17
N GLY A 363 -2.82 -6.49 4.87
CA GLY A 363 -3.34 -6.27 6.21
C GLY A 363 -4.87 -6.25 6.24
N GLN A 364 -5.50 -5.58 5.27
CA GLN A 364 -6.96 -5.47 5.16
C GLN A 364 -7.61 -6.85 4.99
N ASP A 365 -7.13 -7.66 4.06
CA ASP A 365 -7.69 -9.00 3.81
C ASP A 365 -7.63 -9.89 5.06
N ARG A 366 -6.48 -9.89 5.74
CA ARG A 366 -6.29 -10.66 6.99
C ARG A 366 -7.14 -10.10 8.14
N LEU A 367 -7.30 -8.79 8.24
CA LEU A 367 -8.14 -8.15 9.24
C LEU A 367 -9.62 -8.55 9.04
N ILE A 368 -10.10 -8.62 7.80
CA ILE A 368 -11.46 -9.07 7.48
C ILE A 368 -11.67 -10.53 7.89
N VAL A 369 -10.71 -11.42 7.62
CA VAL A 369 -10.78 -12.83 8.04
C VAL A 369 -10.79 -12.96 9.57
N LEU A 370 -9.92 -12.21 10.26
CA LEU A 370 -9.90 -12.17 11.71
C LEU A 370 -11.23 -11.67 12.28
N TYR A 371 -11.77 -10.60 11.70
CA TYR A 371 -13.07 -10.03 12.10
C TYR A 371 -14.20 -11.06 11.95
N LYS A 372 -14.26 -11.77 10.82
CA LYS A 372 -15.23 -12.87 10.60
C LYS A 372 -15.08 -13.98 11.65
N LYS A 373 -13.85 -14.35 12.00
CA LYS A 373 -13.55 -15.38 13.01
C LYS A 373 -13.95 -14.96 14.42
N VAL A 374 -13.75 -13.69 14.76
CA VAL A 374 -14.19 -13.12 16.05
C VAL A 374 -15.71 -13.09 16.11
N ILE A 375 -16.40 -12.65 15.05
CA ILE A 375 -17.86 -12.67 14.99
C ILE A 375 -18.40 -14.09 15.13
N SER A 376 -17.83 -15.07 14.42
CA SER A 376 -18.30 -16.47 14.52
C SER A 376 -18.11 -17.04 15.93
N PHE A 377 -16.99 -16.72 16.59
CA PHE A 377 -16.74 -17.13 17.98
C PHE A 377 -17.72 -16.47 18.97
N CYS A 378 -18.03 -15.18 18.78
CA CYS A 378 -19.05 -14.49 19.56
C CYS A 378 -20.47 -15.05 19.29
N ALA A 379 -20.77 -15.43 18.04
CA ALA A 379 -22.05 -16.03 17.67
C ALA A 379 -22.22 -17.45 18.26
N GLU A 380 -21.16 -18.27 18.26
CA GLU A 380 -21.17 -19.60 18.88
C GLU A 380 -21.37 -19.53 20.40
N LYS A 381 -20.78 -18.54 21.09
CA LYS A 381 -20.99 -18.34 22.53
C LYS A 381 -22.41 -17.88 22.89
N ASN A 382 -23.15 -17.31 21.94
CA ASN A 382 -24.51 -16.78 22.17
C ASN A 382 -25.63 -17.76 21.80
N MET A 383 -25.34 -18.99 21.35
CA MET A 383 -26.39 -20.00 21.17
C MET A 383 -26.70 -20.70 22.50
N PRO A 384 -27.93 -20.60 23.04
CA PRO A 384 -28.31 -21.36 24.24
C PRO A 384 -28.27 -22.85 23.94
N SER A 385 -27.63 -23.62 24.82
CA SER A 385 -27.59 -25.07 24.74
C SER A 385 -29.01 -25.63 24.62
N LYS A 386 -29.33 -26.24 23.49
CA LYS A 386 -30.56 -27.03 23.33
C LYS A 386 -30.53 -28.11 24.41
N LYS A 387 -31.33 -27.95 25.46
CA LYS A 387 -31.63 -29.01 26.42
C LYS A 387 -32.22 -30.19 25.64
N ILE A 388 -31.41 -31.22 25.45
CA ILE A 388 -31.86 -32.53 25.00
C ILE A 388 -32.71 -33.08 26.16
N TYR A 389 -34.02 -33.10 25.99
CA TYR A 389 -34.90 -33.83 26.90
C TYR A 389 -34.81 -35.32 26.54
N PRO A 390 -34.38 -36.20 27.47
CA PRO A 390 -34.48 -37.63 27.27
C PRO A 390 -35.97 -38.03 27.25
N LYS A 391 -36.37 -38.81 26.24
CA LYS A 391 -37.64 -39.54 26.21
C LYS A 391 -37.49 -40.88 26.91
#